data_AF-A0A844WVJ0-F1
#
_entry.id   AF-A0A844WVJ0-F1
#
_cell.length_a   1.000
_cell.length_b   1.000
_cell.length_c   1.000
_cell.angle_alpha   90.00
_cell.angle_beta   90.00
_cell.angle_gamma   90.00
#
_symmetry.space_group_name_H-M   'P 1'
#
loop_
_entity.id
_entity.type
_entity.pdbx_description
1 polymer ?
#
loop_
_entity_poly.entity_id
_entity_poly.type
_entity_poly.pdbx_seq_one_letter_code
_entity_poly.pdbx_strand_id
1 'polypeptide(L)'
;MLVSNESQDTNIILDKTKWILVLVLIAFVVWGNFYFAKPNDIYQPNTIVRTIAVVVVSLLTLFIAFTTNKGKAFFVFLQESRKELRKVVWPTRKETGQTTLLIAVITIIVGLSLWGMDSLFRSIVFYLTSIGR
;
A
#
# COMPACT_ATOMS: atom_id res chain seq x y z
N MET A 1 6.35 -23.20 -39.56
CA MET A 1 5.82 -22.80 -38.23
C MET A 1 6.93 -22.42 -37.23
N LEU A 2 8.09 -21.86 -37.63
CA LEU A 2 9.22 -21.58 -36.72
C LEU A 2 9.73 -20.12 -36.75
N VAL A 3 8.86 -19.13 -37.03
CA VAL A 3 9.28 -17.71 -37.17
C VAL A 3 8.76 -16.80 -36.04
N SER A 4 7.97 -17.30 -35.08
CA SER A 4 7.36 -16.47 -34.03
C SER A 4 7.98 -16.56 -32.62
N ASN A 5 8.91 -17.49 -32.34
CA ASN A 5 9.48 -17.63 -30.99
C ASN A 5 10.66 -16.68 -30.71
N GLU A 6 11.55 -16.45 -31.68
CA GLU A 6 12.81 -15.72 -31.45
C GLU A 6 12.59 -14.26 -31.03
N SER A 7 11.55 -13.61 -31.57
CA SER A 7 11.16 -12.25 -31.19
C SER A 7 10.43 -12.18 -29.84
N GLN A 8 9.66 -13.20 -29.46
CA GLN A 8 9.03 -13.26 -28.14
C GLN A 8 10.05 -13.55 -27.03
N ASP A 9 10.97 -14.49 -27.26
CA ASP A 9 12.00 -14.87 -26.30
C ASP A 9 12.96 -13.70 -25.99
N THR A 10 13.34 -12.92 -27.01
CA THR A 10 14.19 -11.73 -26.82
C THR A 10 13.51 -10.68 -25.92
N ASN A 11 12.22 -10.41 -26.13
CA ASN A 11 11.48 -9.45 -25.30
C ASN A 11 11.32 -9.95 -23.84
N ILE A 12 11.11 -11.25 -23.65
CA ILE A 12 11.01 -11.87 -22.32
C ILE A 12 12.35 -11.78 -21.57
N ILE A 13 13.48 -12.07 -22.24
CA ILE A 13 14.82 -11.98 -21.63
C ILE A 13 15.16 -10.53 -21.28
N LEU A 14 14.84 -9.58 -22.17
CA LEU A 14 15.04 -8.15 -21.92
C LEU A 14 14.20 -7.65 -20.73
N ASP A 15 12.94 -8.05 -20.64
CA ASP A 15 12.08 -7.69 -19.51
C ASP A 15 12.58 -8.32 -18.21
N LYS A 16 12.97 -9.60 -18.23
CA LYS A 16 13.53 -10.30 -17.07
C LYS A 16 14.81 -9.61 -16.56
N THR A 17 15.67 -9.19 -17.47
CA THR A 17 16.93 -8.48 -17.14
C THR A 17 16.65 -7.12 -16.51
N LYS A 18 15.70 -6.35 -17.05
CA LYS A 18 15.27 -5.07 -16.46
C LYS A 18 14.70 -5.26 -15.05
N TRP A 19 13.91 -6.31 -14.83
CA TRP A 19 13.37 -6.64 -13.51
C TRP A 19 14.45 -7.02 -12.49
N ILE A 20 15.45 -7.79 -12.91
CA ILE A 20 16.62 -8.11 -12.06
C ILE A 20 17.36 -6.81 -11.68
N LEU A 21 17.57 -5.91 -12.65
CA LEU A 21 18.23 -4.63 -12.40
C LEU A 21 17.46 -3.75 -11.40
N VAL A 22 16.13 -3.71 -11.50
CA VAL A 22 15.26 -3.01 -10.52
C VAL A 22 15.42 -3.61 -9.13
N LEU A 23 15.44 -4.94 -9.00
CA LEU A 23 15.58 -5.63 -7.72
C LEU A 23 16.94 -5.34 -7.05
N VAL A 24 18.01 -5.31 -7.86
CA VAL A 24 19.36 -4.94 -7.42
C VAL A 24 19.41 -3.48 -6.95
N LEU A 25 18.78 -2.55 -7.68
CA LEU A 25 18.72 -1.15 -7.28
C LEU A 25 17.97 -0.97 -5.95
N ILE A 26 16.84 -1.67 -5.75
CA ILE A 26 16.11 -1.63 -4.48
C ILE A 26 16.97 -2.16 -3.33
N ALA A 27 17.64 -3.29 -3.53
CA ALA A 27 18.56 -3.86 -2.54
C ALA A 27 19.69 -2.88 -2.20
N PHE A 28 20.23 -2.17 -3.20
CA PHE A 28 21.27 -1.17 -3.02
C PHE A 28 20.78 0.04 -2.22
N VAL A 29 19.55 0.52 -2.46
CA VAL A 29 18.93 1.60 -1.67
C VAL A 29 18.75 1.19 -0.22
N VAL A 30 18.24 -0.02 0.02
CA VAL A 30 18.02 -0.54 1.38
C VAL A 30 19.36 -0.72 2.09
N TRP A 31 20.33 -1.35 1.42
CA TRP A 31 21.68 -1.56 1.97
C TRP A 31 22.39 -0.24 2.27
N GLY A 32 22.32 0.72 1.34
CA GLY A 32 22.82 2.08 1.56
C GLY A 32 22.15 2.72 2.76
N ASN A 33 20.83 2.64 2.89
CA ASN A 33 20.13 3.18 4.04
C ASN A 33 20.57 2.53 5.36
N PHE A 34 20.81 1.21 5.40
CA PHE A 34 21.35 0.53 6.59
C PHE A 34 22.81 0.90 6.88
N TYR A 35 23.66 1.02 5.87
CA TYR A 35 25.08 1.35 6.03
C TYR A 35 25.28 2.78 6.52
N PHE A 36 24.52 3.74 5.99
CA PHE A 36 24.53 5.15 6.39
C PHE A 36 23.63 5.46 7.60
N ALA A 37 23.04 4.44 8.24
CA ALA A 37 22.24 4.61 9.48
C ALA A 37 23.08 4.56 10.75
N LYS A 38 24.29 3.99 10.72
CA LYS A 38 25.20 3.97 11.87
C LYS A 38 26.16 5.16 11.80
N PRO A 39 26.45 5.84 12.93
CA PRO A 39 27.53 6.81 12.97
C PRO A 39 28.84 6.09 12.63
N ASN A 40 29.46 6.49 11.51
CA ASN A 40 30.79 6.07 11.11
C ASN A 40 31.70 7.31 11.12
N ASP A 41 32.98 7.15 11.43
CA ASP A 41 33.94 8.26 11.60
C ASP A 41 34.12 9.15 10.35
N ILE A 42 33.56 8.76 9.21
CA ILE A 42 33.76 9.41 7.91
C ILE A 42 32.63 10.40 7.57
N TYR A 43 31.42 10.24 8.12
CA TYR A 43 30.27 11.08 7.78
C TYR A 43 29.47 11.49 9.02
N GLN A 44 29.44 12.80 9.32
CA GLN A 44 28.52 13.35 10.31
C GLN A 44 27.06 13.11 9.85
N PRO A 45 26.12 12.76 10.76
CA PRO A 45 24.77 12.34 10.42
C PRO A 45 23.89 13.53 9.97
N ASN A 46 24.14 14.05 8.77
CA ASN A 46 23.24 14.98 8.11
C ASN A 46 22.11 14.20 7.45
N THR A 47 20.99 14.06 8.17
CA THR A 47 19.76 13.35 7.76
C THR A 47 19.25 13.77 6.37
N ILE A 48 19.52 15.01 5.96
CA ILE A 48 19.09 15.58 4.68
C ILE A 48 19.77 14.88 3.49
N VAL A 49 21.09 14.67 3.54
CA VAL A 49 21.85 14.11 2.41
C VAL A 49 21.45 12.66 2.13
N ARG A 50 21.27 11.84 3.19
CA ARG A 50 20.77 10.46 3.08
C ARG A 50 19.39 10.42 2.43
N THR A 51 18.49 11.29 2.89
CA THR A 51 17.11 11.33 2.39
C THR A 51 17.08 11.70 0.92
N ILE A 52 17.86 12.71 0.49
CA ILE A 52 17.94 13.09 -0.92
C ILE A 52 18.51 11.95 -1.77
N ALA A 53 19.59 11.29 -1.33
CA ALA A 53 20.19 10.17 -2.06
C ALA A 53 19.19 9.00 -2.24
N VAL A 54 18.48 8.62 -1.18
CA VAL A 54 17.46 7.55 -1.23
C VAL A 54 16.30 7.95 -2.16
N VAL A 55 15.84 9.20 -2.09
CA VAL A 55 14.76 9.70 -2.95
C VAL A 55 15.16 9.69 -4.41
N VAL A 56 16.36 10.16 -4.75
CA VAL A 56 16.86 10.19 -6.13
C VAL A 56 16.98 8.78 -6.71
N VAL A 57 17.58 7.84 -5.97
CA VAL A 57 17.71 6.45 -6.46
C VAL A 57 16.34 5.75 -6.54
N SER A 58 15.43 6.03 -5.62
CA SER A 58 14.05 5.51 -5.70
C SER A 58 13.30 6.03 -6.92
N LEU A 59 13.44 7.32 -7.24
CA LEU A 59 12.85 7.92 -8.45
C LEU A 59 13.42 7.31 -9.73
N LEU A 60 14.75 7.12 -9.81
CA LEU A 60 15.39 6.47 -10.95
C LEU A 60 14.93 5.02 -11.12
N THR A 61 14.80 4.29 -10.01
CA THR A 61 14.32 2.91 -10.01
C THR A 61 12.87 2.82 -10.49
N LEU A 62 12.00 3.72 -10.02
CA LEU A 62 10.61 3.82 -10.50
C LEU A 62 10.56 4.17 -11.99
N PHE A 63 11.38 5.11 -12.44
CA PHE A 63 11.45 5.49 -13.85
C PHE A 63 11.82 4.30 -14.74
N ILE A 64 12.84 3.53 -14.37
CA ILE A 64 13.25 2.31 -15.09
C ILE A 64 12.13 1.26 -15.06
N ALA A 65 11.48 1.07 -13.91
CA ALA A 65 10.36 0.13 -13.80
C ALA A 65 9.18 0.52 -14.71
N PHE A 66 8.84 1.80 -14.83
CA PHE A 66 7.78 2.27 -15.72
C PHE A 66 8.09 2.09 -17.21
N THR A 67 9.36 2.15 -17.62
CA THR A 67 9.75 1.91 -19.02
C THR A 67 9.71 0.44 -19.45
N THR A 68 9.47 -0.50 -18.52
CA THR A 68 9.39 -1.94 -18.79
C THR A 68 8.03 -2.32 -19.37
N ASN A 69 7.95 -3.41 -20.14
CA ASN A 69 6.73 -3.82 -20.85
C ASN A 69 5.54 -4.07 -19.89
N LYS A 70 5.82 -4.54 -18.67
CA LYS A 70 4.82 -4.65 -17.59
C LYS A 70 4.24 -3.30 -17.15
N GLY A 71 5.04 -2.23 -17.18
CA GLY A 71 4.59 -0.87 -16.88
C GLY A 71 3.62 -0.34 -17.93
N LYS A 72 3.88 -0.59 -19.21
CA LYS A 72 2.95 -0.26 -20.32
C LYS A 72 1.67 -1.08 -20.25
N ALA A 73 1.77 -2.39 -19.97
CA ALA A 73 0.61 -3.26 -19.78
C ALA A 73 -0.29 -2.79 -18.61
N PHE A 74 0.31 -2.33 -17.51
CA PHE A 74 -0.42 -1.75 -16.39
C PHE A 74 -1.16 -0.46 -16.77
N PHE A 75 -0.55 0.39 -17.60
CA PHE A 75 -1.21 1.60 -18.09
C PHE A 75 -2.42 1.29 -18.98
N VAL A 76 -2.30 0.29 -19.86
CA VAL A 76 -3.43 -0.21 -20.67
C VAL A 76 -4.52 -0.79 -19.77
N PHE A 77 -4.16 -1.59 -18.77
CA PHE A 77 -5.10 -2.13 -17.78
C PHE A 77 -5.83 -1.03 -17.00
N LEU A 78 -5.14 0.04 -16.60
CA LEU A 78 -5.77 1.20 -15.95
C LEU A 78 -6.77 1.90 -16.89
N GLN A 79 -6.44 2.01 -18.17
CA GLN A 79 -7.31 2.62 -19.16
C GLN A 79 -8.57 1.77 -19.40
N GLU A 80 -8.42 0.44 -19.45
CA GLU A 80 -9.51 -0.52 -19.54
C GLU A 80 -10.37 -0.55 -18.27
N SER A 81 -9.74 -0.56 -17.10
CA SER A 81 -10.42 -0.46 -15.80
C SER A 81 -11.26 0.81 -15.70
N ARG A 82 -10.76 1.97 -16.18
CA ARG A 82 -11.56 3.21 -16.27
C ARG A 82 -12.73 3.14 -17.25
N LYS A 83 -12.66 2.30 -18.28
CA LYS A 83 -13.81 2.06 -19.18
C LYS A 83 -14.85 1.17 -18.49
N GLU A 84 -14.41 0.21 -17.69
CA GLU A 84 -15.29 -0.70 -16.93
C GLU A 84 -15.96 0.00 -15.74
N LEU A 85 -15.22 0.87 -15.03
CA LEU A 85 -15.75 1.69 -13.93
C LEU A 85 -16.88 2.62 -14.39
N ARG A 86 -16.92 3.00 -15.67
CA ARG A 86 -18.03 3.77 -16.24
C ARG A 86 -19.30 2.95 -16.49
N LYS A 87 -19.18 1.61 -16.53
CA LYS A 87 -20.33 0.70 -16.62
C LYS A 87 -20.92 0.40 -15.24
N VAL A 88 -20.23 0.79 -14.16
CA VAL A 88 -20.78 0.72 -12.81
C VAL A 88 -21.85 1.79 -12.72
N VAL A 89 -23.10 1.37 -12.90
CA VAL A 89 -24.26 2.18 -12.59
C VAL A 89 -24.29 2.32 -11.08
N TRP A 90 -23.74 3.44 -10.59
CA TRP A 90 -23.79 3.73 -9.17
C TRP A 90 -25.25 3.88 -8.74
N PRO A 91 -25.68 3.17 -7.69
CA PRO A 91 -27.04 3.26 -7.18
C PRO A 91 -27.38 4.70 -6.83
N THR A 92 -28.66 5.05 -6.96
CA THR A 92 -29.09 6.43 -6.78
C THR A 92 -28.84 6.89 -5.34
N ARG A 93 -28.59 8.20 -5.13
CA ARG A 93 -28.29 8.75 -3.79
C ARG A 93 -29.36 8.44 -2.74
N LYS A 94 -30.61 8.24 -3.19
CA LYS A 94 -31.74 7.91 -2.32
C LYS A 94 -31.62 6.49 -1.75
N GLU A 95 -31.24 5.53 -2.58
CA GLU A 95 -31.05 4.12 -2.17
C GLU A 95 -29.82 3.95 -1.28
N THR A 96 -28.71 4.64 -1.63
CA THR A 96 -27.46 4.60 -0.84
C THR A 96 -27.62 5.27 0.53
N GLY A 97 -28.39 6.36 0.59
CA GLY A 97 -28.69 7.05 1.85
C GLY A 97 -29.54 6.21 2.78
N GLN A 98 -30.54 5.50 2.25
CA GLN A 98 -31.42 4.65 3.05
C GLN A 98 -30.66 3.50 3.73
N THR A 99 -29.77 2.83 3.01
CA THR A 99 -28.96 1.74 3.57
C THR A 99 -27.92 2.26 4.57
N THR A 100 -27.29 3.40 4.29
CA THR A 100 -26.33 4.02 5.24
C THR A 100 -27.02 4.47 6.53
N LEU A 101 -28.22 5.06 6.43
CA LEU A 101 -28.99 5.49 7.59
C LEU A 101 -29.48 4.28 8.42
N LEU A 102 -29.91 3.20 7.75
CA LEU A 102 -30.23 1.95 8.42
C LEU A 102 -29.02 1.39 9.20
N ILE A 103 -27.85 1.32 8.57
CA ILE A 103 -26.62 0.84 9.21
C ILE A 103 -26.21 1.77 10.37
N ALA A 104 -26.35 3.09 10.20
CA ALA A 104 -26.06 4.06 11.26
C ALA A 104 -26.94 3.83 12.50
N VAL A 105 -28.24 3.62 12.32
CA VAL A 105 -29.17 3.30 13.42
C VAL A 105 -28.77 2.00 14.11
N ILE A 106 -28.50 0.94 13.35
CA ILE A 106 -28.09 -0.36 13.91
C ILE A 106 -26.78 -0.21 14.70
N THR A 107 -25.81 0.51 14.16
CA THR A 107 -24.50 0.73 14.81
C THR A 107 -24.64 1.53 16.10
N ILE A 108 -25.54 2.53 16.14
CA ILE A 108 -25.85 3.28 17.37
C ILE A 108 -26.45 2.36 18.44
N ILE A 109 -27.40 1.50 18.07
CA ILE A 109 -28.03 0.55 19.01
C ILE A 109 -26.98 -0.41 19.57
N VAL A 110 -26.15 -1.01 18.72
CA VAL A 110 -25.09 -1.94 19.14
C VAL A 110 -24.06 -1.22 20.01
N GLY A 111 -23.63 -0.02 19.61
CA GLY A 111 -22.66 0.79 20.37
C GLY A 111 -23.18 1.17 21.75
N LEU A 112 -24.45 1.57 21.87
CA LEU A 112 -25.10 1.85 23.15
C LEU A 112 -25.26 0.59 24.02
N SER A 113 -25.62 -0.54 23.40
CA SER A 113 -25.77 -1.81 24.10
C SER A 113 -24.43 -2.29 24.69
N LEU A 114 -23.36 -2.24 23.89
CA LEU A 114 -22.01 -2.55 24.34
C LEU A 114 -21.58 -1.59 25.46
N TRP A 115 -21.70 -0.27 25.23
CA TRP A 115 -21.32 0.73 26.23
C TRP A 115 -22.03 0.54 27.58
N GLY A 116 -23.32 0.22 27.55
CA GLY A 116 -24.09 -0.09 28.77
C GLY A 116 -23.55 -1.31 29.48
N MET A 117 -23.29 -2.39 28.74
CA MET A 117 -22.73 -3.63 29.28
C MET A 117 -21.31 -3.41 29.83
N ASP A 118 -20.43 -2.73 29.12
CA ASP A 118 -19.09 -2.35 29.56
C ASP A 118 -19.13 -1.51 30.85
N SER A 119 -20.10 -0.60 30.98
CA SER A 119 -20.30 0.20 32.18
C SER A 119 -20.70 -0.66 33.39
N LEU A 120 -21.58 -1.63 33.19
CA LEU A 120 -21.99 -2.58 34.23
C LEU A 120 -20.82 -3.46 34.68
N PHE A 121 -20.07 -4.04 33.74
CA PHE A 121 -18.88 -4.82 34.06
C PHE A 121 -17.84 -4.01 34.83
N ARG A 122 -17.57 -2.76 34.42
CA ARG A 122 -16.68 -1.85 35.16
C ARG A 122 -17.15 -1.61 36.59
N SER A 123 -18.44 -1.33 36.80
CA SER A 123 -18.99 -1.13 38.15
C SER A 123 -18.86 -2.36 39.03
N ILE A 124 -19.12 -3.56 38.49
CA ILE A 124 -19.00 -4.82 39.24
C ILE A 124 -17.54 -5.07 39.64
N VAL A 125 -16.60 -4.92 38.71
CA VAL A 125 -15.17 -5.10 39.00
C VAL A 125 -14.67 -4.07 40.00
N PHE A 126 -15.13 -2.82 39.90
CA PHE A 126 -14.80 -1.77 40.87
C PHE A 126 -15.33 -2.11 42.27
N TYR A 127 -16.57 -2.60 42.37
CA TYR A 127 -17.16 -3.01 43.65
C TYR A 127 -16.40 -4.17 44.29
N LEU A 128 -16.06 -5.20 43.50
CA LEU A 128 -15.26 -6.35 43.96
C LEU A 128 -13.86 -5.94 44.40
N THR A 129 -13.20 -5.06 43.65
CA THR A 129 -11.86 -4.56 43.99
C THR A 129 -11.89 -3.63 45.20
N SER A 130 -12.95 -2.84 45.36
CA SER A 130 -13.16 -1.96 46.52
C SER A 130 -13.38 -2.75 47.82
N ILE A 131 -13.82 -4.00 47.76
CA ILE A 131 -14.02 -4.86 48.93
C ILE A 131 -12.71 -5.52 49.40
N GLY A 132 -11.75 -5.71 48.50
CA GLY A 132 -10.44 -6.32 48.81
C GLY A 132 -9.37 -5.34 49.33
N ARG A 133 -9.70 -4.05 49.43
CA ARG A 133 -8.86 -3.00 50.01
C ARG A 133 -9.43 -2.54 51.35
#